data_AF-A0A562K555-F1
#
_entry.id   AF-A0A562K555-F1
#
_cell.length_a   1.000
_cell.length_b   1.000
_cell.length_c   1.000
_cell.angle_alpha   90.00
_cell.angle_beta   90.00
_cell.angle_gamma   90.00
#
_symmetry.space_group_name_H-M   'P 1'
#
loop_
_entity.id
_entity.type
_entity.pdbx_description
1 polymer ?
#
loop_
_entity_poly.entity_id
_entity_poly.type
_entity_poly.pdbx_seq_one_letter_code
_entity_poly.pdbx_strand_id
1 'polypeptide(L)'
;MVRENKAICILGSGRCGTSMVSRAINLMGVDVGSHLYPADRTNPKGYWENSRIVKIHEKMFKIAGNNIHQPLWWQQKGYSHLKEELKEYITSEYLDKGVWGWKDPRTCHFIELWSEVLKELGVTPHFVIMVRNPVDIVHSFKKAYNFEEISALKLWQQRTLLSLKKTKGYKRIIFDYNQFLDNSLECLKTISKAFNLKINKNENELKKQLSNFIDPSLQHSRVSLERLLKDPNIDDDIKELYNLCYKACHSKEFFKSDIFSNKIDLLYRSFFNELT
;
A
#
# COMPACT_ATOMS: atom_id res chain seq x y z
N MET A 1 -1.02 -24.38 -20.84
CA MET A 1 -1.40 -23.02 -20.39
C MET A 1 -0.25 -22.46 -19.57
N VAL A 2 0.39 -21.38 -20.02
CA VAL A 2 1.40 -20.68 -19.20
C VAL A 2 0.67 -20.13 -17.98
N ARG A 3 1.12 -20.51 -16.78
CA ARG A 3 0.56 -20.02 -15.52
C ARG A 3 0.89 -18.52 -15.45
N GLU A 4 -0.12 -17.65 -15.47
CA GLU A 4 0.10 -16.21 -15.34
C GLU A 4 0.51 -15.91 -13.89
N ASN A 5 1.76 -15.51 -13.68
CA ASN A 5 2.26 -15.13 -12.35
C ASN A 5 1.76 -13.72 -12.01
N LYS A 6 1.08 -13.57 -10.87
CA LYS A 6 0.54 -12.28 -10.40
C LYS A 6 1.09 -11.94 -9.03
N ALA A 7 1.50 -10.69 -8.88
CA ALA A 7 1.97 -10.16 -7.61
C ALA A 7 1.03 -9.04 -7.14
N ILE A 8 0.54 -9.14 -5.91
CA ILE A 8 -0.38 -8.16 -5.30
C ILE A 8 0.40 -7.33 -4.28
N CYS A 9 0.66 -6.08 -4.63
CA CYS A 9 1.28 -5.12 -3.73
C CYS A 9 0.22 -4.42 -2.87
N ILE A 10 0.32 -4.54 -1.55
CA ILE A 10 -0.49 -3.73 -0.63
C ILE A 10 0.30 -2.45 -0.29
N LEU A 11 -0.24 -1.32 -0.72
CA LEU A 11 0.29 0.02 -0.50
C LEU A 11 -0.57 0.80 0.48
N GLY A 12 0.03 1.84 1.06
CA GLY A 12 -0.62 2.77 1.97
C GLY A 12 0.39 3.30 2.96
N SER A 13 0.11 4.46 3.54
CA SER A 13 0.91 4.93 4.67
C SER A 13 0.83 3.89 5.81
N GLY A 14 1.85 3.89 6.67
CA GLY A 14 1.76 3.12 7.91
C GLY A 14 0.47 3.49 8.62
N ARG A 15 -0.17 2.54 9.30
CA ARG A 15 -1.43 2.73 10.04
C ARG A 15 -2.71 2.95 9.18
N CYS A 16 -2.63 2.83 7.84
CA CYS A 16 -3.80 2.81 6.95
C CYS A 16 -4.53 1.45 6.87
N GLY A 17 -4.18 0.46 7.70
CA GLY A 17 -4.78 -0.88 7.64
C GLY A 17 -4.18 -1.80 6.56
N THR A 18 -2.97 -1.52 6.08
CA THR A 18 -2.26 -2.40 5.13
C THR A 18 -2.03 -3.81 5.69
N SER A 19 -1.76 -3.95 7.00
CA SER A 19 -1.69 -5.26 7.68
C SER A 19 -3.03 -6.00 7.65
N MET A 20 -4.15 -5.27 7.83
CA MET A 20 -5.49 -5.85 7.79
C MET A 20 -5.79 -6.44 6.40
N VAL A 21 -5.51 -5.67 5.34
CA VAL A 21 -5.69 -6.13 3.96
C VAL A 21 -4.75 -7.28 3.61
N SER A 22 -3.49 -7.21 4.01
CA SER A 22 -2.51 -8.26 3.73
C SER A 22 -2.95 -9.61 4.31
N ARG A 23 -3.44 -9.64 5.55
CA ARG A 23 -4.05 -10.86 6.11
C ARG A 23 -5.34 -11.24 5.38
N ALA A 24 -6.21 -10.30 5.09
CA ALA A 24 -7.47 -10.59 4.44
C ALA A 24 -7.29 -11.28 3.07
N ILE A 25 -6.33 -10.80 2.24
CA ILE A 25 -6.02 -11.45 0.97
C ILE A 25 -5.32 -12.81 1.17
N ASN A 26 -4.51 -12.95 2.23
CA ASN A 26 -3.91 -14.22 2.57
C ASN A 26 -4.97 -15.27 2.93
N LEU A 27 -6.04 -14.87 3.65
CA LEU A 27 -7.17 -15.75 3.94
C LEU A 27 -7.92 -16.20 2.67
N MET A 28 -7.86 -15.45 1.56
CA MET A 28 -8.42 -15.87 0.26
C MET A 28 -7.54 -16.90 -0.47
N GLY A 29 -6.31 -17.12 -0.01
CA GLY A 29 -5.35 -18.04 -0.62
C GLY A 29 -4.19 -17.36 -1.35
N VAL A 30 -3.97 -16.05 -1.16
CA VAL A 30 -2.76 -15.38 -1.67
C VAL A 30 -1.57 -15.70 -0.76
N ASP A 31 -0.48 -16.19 -1.35
CA ASP A 31 0.76 -16.40 -0.62
C ASP A 31 1.42 -15.06 -0.28
N VAL A 32 1.70 -14.79 0.99
CA VAL A 32 2.34 -13.54 1.44
C VAL A 32 3.79 -13.73 1.89
N GLY A 33 4.34 -14.92 1.66
CA GLY A 33 5.67 -15.34 2.05
C GLY A 33 5.72 -15.97 3.44
N SER A 34 6.85 -16.62 3.70
CA SER A 34 7.10 -17.42 4.90
C SER A 34 7.81 -16.65 6.02
N HIS A 35 8.45 -15.53 5.70
CA HIS A 35 9.32 -14.79 6.61
C HIS A 35 8.65 -13.54 7.20
N LEU A 36 7.48 -13.68 7.82
CA LEU A 36 6.70 -12.54 8.31
C LEU A 36 7.25 -11.97 9.63
N TYR A 37 7.28 -10.64 9.76
CA TYR A 37 7.58 -9.98 11.04
C TYR A 37 6.59 -10.43 12.13
N PRO A 38 7.07 -10.73 13.35
CA PRO A 38 6.22 -11.08 14.46
C PRO A 38 5.33 -9.90 14.88
N ALA A 39 4.19 -10.22 15.50
CA ALA A 39 3.36 -9.22 16.14
C ALA A 39 4.07 -8.59 17.35
N ASP A 40 3.71 -7.34 17.67
CA ASP A 40 4.18 -6.65 18.87
C ASP A 40 3.04 -5.84 19.52
N ARG A 41 3.35 -5.08 20.58
CA ARG A 41 2.37 -4.24 21.30
C ARG A 41 1.73 -3.16 20.43
N THR A 42 2.44 -2.64 19.43
CA THR A 42 1.98 -1.58 18.54
C THR A 42 1.16 -2.11 17.35
N ASN A 43 1.30 -3.41 17.07
CA ASN A 43 0.54 -4.12 16.04
C ASN A 43 0.28 -5.60 16.46
N PRO A 44 -0.68 -5.85 17.37
CA PRO A 44 -0.88 -7.16 18.01
C PRO A 44 -1.41 -8.23 17.06
N LYS A 45 -1.99 -7.85 15.92
CA LYS A 45 -2.50 -8.77 14.88
C LYS A 45 -1.43 -9.11 13.82
N GLY A 46 -0.19 -8.67 14.01
CA GLY A 46 0.94 -8.92 13.13
C GLY A 46 1.13 -7.85 12.05
N TYR A 47 2.37 -7.68 11.60
CA TYR A 47 2.68 -6.75 10.52
C TYR A 47 2.30 -7.29 9.16
N TRP A 48 2.37 -8.61 8.93
CA TRP A 48 2.19 -9.18 7.58
C TRP A 48 3.18 -8.58 6.57
N GLU A 49 4.38 -8.24 7.05
CA GLU A 49 5.48 -7.73 6.25
C GLU A 49 6.52 -8.83 6.13
N ASN A 50 6.96 -9.11 4.91
CA ASN A 50 8.04 -10.06 4.69
C ASN A 50 9.37 -9.42 5.12
N SER A 51 9.97 -9.95 6.17
CA SER A 51 11.16 -9.40 6.82
C SER A 51 12.39 -9.33 5.91
N ARG A 52 12.50 -10.20 4.90
CA ARG A 52 13.58 -10.12 3.91
C ARG A 52 13.38 -8.97 2.94
N ILE A 53 12.14 -8.72 2.48
CA ILE A 53 11.81 -7.53 1.67
C ILE A 53 12.11 -6.26 2.45
N VAL A 54 11.68 -6.21 3.72
CA VAL A 54 11.96 -5.07 4.61
C VAL A 54 13.45 -4.79 4.71
N LYS A 55 14.28 -5.82 4.95
CA LYS A 55 15.74 -5.67 5.05
C LYS A 55 16.35 -5.14 3.75
N ILE A 56 15.87 -5.61 2.60
CA ILE A 56 16.30 -5.12 1.28
C ILE A 56 15.94 -3.63 1.13
N HIS A 57 14.71 -3.24 1.46
CA HIS A 57 14.29 -1.83 1.44
C HIS A 57 15.11 -0.96 2.40
N GLU A 58 15.41 -1.43 3.62
CA GLU A 58 16.27 -0.71 4.58
C GLU A 58 17.67 -0.50 4.03
N LYS A 59 18.24 -1.53 3.38
CA LYS A 59 19.53 -1.43 2.70
C LYS A 59 19.47 -0.41 1.56
N MET A 60 18.41 -0.40 0.76
CA MET A 60 18.20 0.59 -0.30
C MET A 60 18.17 2.02 0.25
N PHE A 61 17.39 2.29 1.30
CA PHE A 61 17.40 3.61 1.95
C PHE A 61 18.78 3.99 2.48
N LYS A 62 19.47 3.06 3.15
CA LYS A 62 20.78 3.32 3.75
C LYS A 62 21.84 3.67 2.70
N ILE A 63 21.80 3.00 1.54
CA ILE A 63 22.84 3.11 0.51
C ILE A 63 22.52 4.24 -0.50
N ALA A 64 21.28 4.33 -0.96
CA ALA A 64 20.89 5.31 -1.96
C ALA A 64 20.45 6.66 -1.35
N GLY A 65 20.00 6.68 -0.09
CA GLY A 65 19.57 7.90 0.58
C GLY A 65 18.54 8.68 -0.25
N ASN A 66 18.81 9.95 -0.52
CA ASN A 66 17.95 10.80 -1.34
C ASN A 66 17.95 10.42 -2.83
N ASN A 67 18.92 9.64 -3.31
CA ASN A 67 18.97 9.22 -4.72
C ASN A 67 17.80 8.32 -5.11
N ILE A 68 17.10 7.68 -4.15
CA ILE A 68 15.92 6.85 -4.43
C ILE A 68 14.79 7.58 -5.15
N HIS A 69 14.80 8.92 -5.10
CA HIS A 69 13.81 9.77 -5.76
C HIS A 69 14.23 10.18 -7.17
N GLN A 70 15.47 9.90 -7.58
CA GLN A 70 15.92 10.13 -8.95
C GLN A 70 15.41 9.02 -9.89
N PRO A 71 15.06 9.35 -11.13
CA PRO A 71 14.70 8.34 -12.13
C PRO A 71 15.81 7.30 -12.31
N LEU A 72 15.42 6.01 -12.37
CA LEU A 72 16.31 4.89 -12.64
C LEU A 72 17.53 4.81 -11.70
N TRP A 73 17.42 5.30 -10.47
CA TRP A 73 18.54 5.33 -9.52
C TRP A 73 19.20 3.97 -9.34
N TRP A 74 18.43 2.87 -9.39
CA TRP A 74 18.96 1.51 -9.27
C TRP A 74 19.85 1.08 -10.44
N GLN A 75 19.85 1.79 -11.56
CA GLN A 75 20.74 1.54 -12.70
C GLN A 75 22.08 2.26 -12.56
N GLN A 76 22.20 3.23 -11.64
CA GLN A 76 23.45 3.95 -11.44
C GLN A 76 24.51 3.04 -10.81
N LYS A 77 25.78 3.30 -11.14
CA LYS A 77 26.92 2.55 -10.63
C LYS A 77 26.93 2.59 -9.10
N GLY A 78 26.86 1.42 -8.47
CA GLY A 78 26.81 1.28 -7.01
C GLY A 78 25.47 0.78 -6.46
N TYR A 79 24.38 0.84 -7.22
CA TYR A 79 23.05 0.42 -6.75
C TYR A 79 22.47 -0.79 -7.49
N SER A 80 23.02 -1.18 -8.64
CA SER A 80 22.51 -2.29 -9.47
C SER A 80 22.39 -3.62 -8.71
N HIS A 81 23.32 -3.89 -7.80
CA HIS A 81 23.29 -5.09 -6.95
C HIS A 81 22.02 -5.18 -6.08
N LEU A 82 21.39 -4.05 -5.72
CA LEU A 82 20.16 -4.04 -4.92
C LEU A 82 18.95 -4.51 -5.73
N LYS A 83 18.92 -4.24 -7.04
CA LYS A 83 17.91 -4.80 -7.94
C LYS A 83 18.06 -6.31 -8.04
N GLU A 84 19.29 -6.78 -8.24
CA GLU A 84 19.56 -8.23 -8.37
C GLU A 84 19.24 -8.98 -7.08
N GLU A 85 19.62 -8.45 -5.91
CA GLU A 85 19.26 -9.03 -4.60
C GLU A 85 17.74 -9.17 -4.43
N LEU A 86 16.97 -8.15 -4.83
CA LEU A 86 15.51 -8.22 -4.83
C LEU A 86 15.01 -9.30 -5.80
N LYS A 87 15.50 -9.30 -7.04
CA LYS A 87 15.08 -10.25 -8.08
C LYS A 87 15.35 -11.70 -7.68
N GLU A 88 16.54 -11.99 -7.14
CA GLU A 88 16.92 -13.30 -6.62
C GLU A 88 15.98 -13.76 -5.52
N TYR A 89 15.68 -12.86 -4.57
CA TYR A 89 14.76 -13.19 -3.50
C TYR A 89 13.35 -13.52 -4.01
N ILE A 90 12.79 -12.69 -4.90
CA ILE A 90 11.45 -12.94 -5.47
C ILE A 90 11.41 -14.24 -6.27
N THR A 91 12.47 -14.54 -7.03
CA THR A 91 12.60 -15.79 -7.76
C THR A 91 12.52 -16.99 -6.83
N SER A 92 13.25 -16.95 -5.70
CA SER A 92 13.30 -18.06 -4.75
C SER A 92 12.03 -18.24 -3.93
N GLU A 93 11.39 -17.15 -3.49
CA GLU A 93 10.28 -17.20 -2.53
C GLU A 93 8.92 -17.35 -3.21
N TYR A 94 8.74 -16.74 -4.38
CA TYR A 94 7.39 -16.47 -4.90
C TYR A 94 7.10 -17.01 -6.30
N LEU A 95 8.11 -17.30 -7.12
CA LEU A 95 7.89 -17.56 -8.55
C LEU A 95 7.11 -18.86 -8.83
N ASP A 96 7.16 -19.82 -7.92
CA ASP A 96 6.43 -21.09 -7.99
C ASP A 96 4.97 -21.02 -7.49
N LYS A 97 4.58 -19.91 -6.83
CA LYS A 97 3.28 -19.77 -6.15
C LYS A 97 2.12 -19.44 -7.07
N GLY A 98 2.37 -18.90 -8.27
CA GLY A 98 1.33 -18.44 -9.18
C GLY A 98 0.75 -17.08 -8.79
N VAL A 99 0.10 -16.99 -7.63
CA VAL A 99 -0.45 -15.73 -7.08
C VAL A 99 0.12 -15.48 -5.69
N TRP A 100 0.81 -14.37 -5.54
CA TRP A 100 1.42 -13.96 -4.29
C TRP A 100 1.20 -12.47 -4.03
N GLY A 101 1.49 -12.03 -2.81
CA GLY A 101 1.37 -10.65 -2.42
C GLY A 101 2.45 -10.27 -1.41
N TRP A 102 2.69 -8.97 -1.28
CA TRP A 102 3.63 -8.45 -0.31
C TRP A 102 3.16 -7.10 0.19
N LYS A 103 3.65 -6.76 1.38
CA LYS A 103 3.40 -5.49 2.02
C LYS A 103 4.68 -5.01 2.69
N ASP A 104 4.99 -3.76 2.42
CA ASP A 104 5.89 -2.91 3.20
C ASP A 104 5.44 -1.47 2.94
N PRO A 105 5.14 -0.66 3.98
CA PRO A 105 4.77 0.75 3.80
C PRO A 105 5.78 1.58 2.99
N ARG A 106 7.03 1.14 2.90
CA ARG A 106 8.09 1.78 2.12
C ARG A 106 8.08 1.43 0.63
N THR A 107 7.36 0.39 0.21
CA THR A 107 7.32 -0.05 -1.19
C THR A 107 6.94 1.09 -2.15
N CYS A 108 6.16 2.08 -1.69
CA CYS A 108 5.80 3.24 -2.50
C CYS A 108 7.01 4.04 -3.04
N HIS A 109 8.16 4.00 -2.36
CA HIS A 109 9.40 4.62 -2.83
C HIS A 109 10.10 3.82 -3.93
N PHE A 110 9.74 2.56 -4.10
CA PHE A 110 10.45 1.60 -4.96
C PHE A 110 9.56 1.03 -6.07
N ILE A 111 8.37 1.60 -6.31
CA ILE A 111 7.39 1.05 -7.26
C ILE A 111 8.01 0.85 -8.66
N GLU A 112 8.79 1.81 -9.16
CA GLU A 112 9.38 1.71 -10.49
C GLU A 112 10.46 0.60 -10.57
N LEU A 113 11.30 0.46 -9.53
CA LEU A 113 12.24 -0.66 -9.39
C LEU A 113 11.50 -2.00 -9.33
N TRP A 114 10.45 -2.10 -8.51
CA TRP A 114 9.60 -3.29 -8.43
C TRP A 114 8.98 -3.63 -9.78
N SER A 115 8.49 -2.63 -10.52
CA SER A 115 7.93 -2.83 -11.86
C SER A 115 8.96 -3.37 -12.84
N GLU A 116 10.21 -2.90 -12.80
CA GLU A 116 11.29 -3.44 -13.63
C GLU A 116 11.61 -4.90 -13.26
N VAL A 117 11.77 -5.20 -11.97
CA VAL A 117 12.04 -6.57 -11.48
C VAL A 117 10.91 -7.52 -11.86
N LEU A 118 9.66 -7.14 -11.63
CA LEU A 118 8.50 -7.99 -11.95
C LEU A 118 8.36 -8.20 -13.45
N LYS A 119 8.65 -7.19 -14.27
CA LYS A 119 8.69 -7.32 -15.73
C LYS A 119 9.76 -8.31 -16.18
N GLU A 120 10.98 -8.24 -15.65
CA GLU A 120 12.06 -9.19 -15.94
C GLU A 120 11.69 -10.64 -15.57
N LEU A 121 10.93 -10.82 -14.49
CA LEU A 121 10.47 -12.12 -14.02
C LEU A 121 9.17 -12.62 -14.68
N GLY A 122 8.59 -11.85 -15.62
CA GLY A 122 7.32 -12.20 -16.27
C GLY A 122 6.12 -12.23 -15.31
N VAL A 123 6.14 -11.38 -14.28
CA VAL A 123 5.11 -11.29 -13.23
C VAL A 123 4.26 -10.03 -13.43
N THR A 124 2.94 -10.18 -13.44
CA THR A 124 2.00 -9.07 -13.60
C THR A 124 1.67 -8.40 -12.25
N PRO A 125 2.07 -7.14 -12.01
CA PRO A 125 1.76 -6.44 -10.77
C PRO A 125 0.31 -5.96 -10.71
N HIS A 126 -0.30 -6.09 -9.53
CA HIS A 126 -1.59 -5.54 -9.16
C HIS A 126 -1.45 -4.79 -7.82
N PHE A 127 -2.15 -3.68 -7.65
CA PHE A 127 -1.98 -2.81 -6.48
C PHE A 127 -3.27 -2.62 -5.69
N VAL A 128 -3.23 -2.85 -4.38
CA VAL A 128 -4.27 -2.42 -3.45
C VAL A 128 -3.75 -1.25 -2.64
N ILE A 129 -4.36 -0.08 -2.81
CA ILE A 129 -3.95 1.17 -2.16
C ILE A 129 -4.90 1.43 -1.00
N MET A 130 -4.36 1.46 0.21
CA MET A 130 -5.08 1.81 1.41
C MET A 130 -4.88 3.28 1.77
N VAL A 131 -5.98 3.99 1.95
CA VAL A 131 -6.01 5.36 2.47
C VAL A 131 -6.80 5.39 3.76
N ARG A 132 -6.49 6.37 4.61
CA ARG A 132 -7.18 6.64 5.87
C ARG A 132 -7.10 8.14 6.13
N ASN A 133 -8.09 8.66 6.83
CA ASN A 133 -8.10 10.06 7.24
C ASN A 133 -6.76 10.42 7.92
N PRO A 134 -6.07 11.49 7.46
CA PRO A 134 -4.76 11.87 7.99
C PRO A 134 -4.78 12.17 9.50
N VAL A 135 -5.88 12.69 10.06
CA VAL A 135 -6.00 12.93 11.50
C VAL A 135 -6.04 11.61 12.29
N ASP A 136 -6.75 10.60 11.77
CA ASP A 136 -6.76 9.27 12.40
C ASP A 136 -5.37 8.60 12.34
N ILE A 137 -4.61 8.91 11.28
CA ILE A 137 -3.23 8.44 11.09
C ILE A 137 -2.30 9.08 12.14
N VAL A 138 -2.39 10.39 12.35
CA VAL A 138 -1.66 11.11 13.42
C VAL A 138 -1.94 10.46 14.76
N HIS A 139 -3.21 10.28 15.14
CA HIS A 139 -3.58 9.64 16.40
C HIS A 139 -3.00 8.22 16.53
N SER A 140 -3.04 7.43 15.45
CA SER A 140 -2.49 6.07 15.46
C SER A 140 -0.97 6.05 15.60
N PHE A 141 -0.25 6.92 14.89
CA PHE A 141 1.20 7.04 14.98
C PHE A 141 1.64 7.56 16.36
N LYS A 142 0.94 8.56 16.90
CA LYS A 142 1.21 9.10 18.24
C LYS A 142 1.09 8.01 19.30
N LYS A 143 0.02 7.21 19.26
CA LYS A 143 -0.19 6.09 20.19
C LYS A 143 0.87 4.99 20.05
N ALA A 144 1.22 4.63 18.81
CA ALA A 144 2.11 3.50 18.55
C ALA A 144 3.60 3.81 18.78
N TYR A 145 4.04 5.01 18.39
CA TYR A 145 5.47 5.34 18.29
C TYR A 145 5.82 6.72 18.87
N ASN A 146 4.87 7.40 19.52
CA ASN A 146 5.02 8.80 19.96
C ASN A 146 5.49 9.75 18.84
N PHE A 147 5.06 9.47 17.60
CA PHE A 147 5.46 10.24 16.43
C PHE A 147 4.94 11.68 16.48
N GLU A 148 5.71 12.60 15.93
CA GLU A 148 5.33 14.01 15.81
C GLU A 148 4.26 14.19 14.71
N GLU A 149 3.35 15.13 14.91
CA GLU A 149 2.14 15.30 14.10
C GLU A 149 2.45 15.72 12.66
N ILE A 150 3.22 16.78 12.47
CA ILE A 150 3.62 17.29 11.16
C ILE A 150 4.37 16.19 10.38
N SER A 151 5.23 15.45 11.07
CA SER A 151 5.97 14.32 10.51
C SER A 151 5.04 13.18 10.07
N ALA A 152 4.03 12.84 10.87
CA ALA A 152 3.03 11.82 10.50
C ALA A 152 2.21 12.25 9.27
N LEU A 153 1.81 13.52 9.23
CA LEU A 153 1.06 14.11 8.12
C LEU A 153 1.88 14.11 6.82
N LYS A 154 3.13 14.59 6.86
CA LYS A 154 4.03 14.60 5.70
C LYS A 154 4.34 13.19 5.21
N LEU A 155 4.58 12.24 6.12
CA LEU A 155 4.81 10.84 5.76
C LEU A 155 3.58 10.23 5.09
N TRP A 156 2.38 10.52 5.61
CA TRP A 156 1.13 10.10 5.00
C TRP A 156 0.94 10.69 3.60
N GLN A 157 1.18 11.99 3.44
CA GLN A 157 1.04 12.70 2.17
C GLN A 157 2.00 12.14 1.13
N GLN A 158 3.29 12.02 1.47
CA GLN A 158 4.34 11.49 0.60
C GLN A 158 4.00 10.09 0.10
N ARG A 159 3.70 9.16 1.01
CA ARG A 159 3.45 7.75 0.65
C ARG A 159 2.18 7.58 -0.15
N THR A 160 1.15 8.37 0.13
CA THR A 160 -0.10 8.38 -0.63
C THR A 160 0.12 8.91 -2.04
N LEU A 161 0.80 10.05 -2.19
CA LEU A 161 1.13 10.63 -3.49
C LEU A 161 1.97 9.67 -4.35
N LEU A 162 3.03 9.09 -3.79
CA LEU A 162 3.86 8.09 -4.48
C LEU A 162 3.03 6.90 -4.94
N SER A 163 2.19 6.35 -4.05
CA SER A 163 1.32 5.20 -4.37
C SER A 163 0.34 5.52 -5.51
N LEU A 164 -0.25 6.71 -5.52
CA LEU A 164 -1.22 7.11 -6.54
C LEU A 164 -0.55 7.49 -7.86
N LYS A 165 0.60 8.18 -7.83
CA LYS A 165 1.33 8.60 -9.02
C LYS A 165 1.97 7.42 -9.73
N LYS A 166 2.77 6.63 -9.00
CA LYS A 166 3.66 5.61 -9.57
C LYS A 166 2.93 4.31 -9.95
N THR A 167 1.70 4.11 -9.48
CA THR A 167 0.84 2.99 -9.92
C THR A 167 -0.10 3.35 -11.08
N LYS A 168 -0.09 4.60 -11.57
CA LYS A 168 -0.92 4.98 -12.73
C LYS A 168 -0.54 4.10 -13.93
N GLY A 169 -1.54 3.58 -14.63
CA GLY A 169 -1.36 2.64 -15.75
C GLY A 169 -1.37 1.16 -15.36
N TYR A 170 -1.25 0.82 -14.08
CA TYR A 170 -1.37 -0.57 -13.60
C TYR A 170 -2.80 -0.91 -13.17
N LYS A 171 -3.10 -2.21 -13.09
CA LYS A 171 -4.33 -2.69 -12.44
C LYS A 171 -4.25 -2.40 -10.94
N ARG A 172 -5.13 -1.51 -10.48
CA ARG A 172 -5.12 -1.03 -9.09
C ARG A 172 -6.52 -0.81 -8.54
N ILE A 173 -6.66 -0.97 -7.23
CA ILE A 173 -7.87 -0.66 -6.45
C ILE A 173 -7.46 0.22 -5.28
N ILE A 174 -8.33 1.14 -4.89
CA ILE A 174 -8.17 1.98 -3.71
C ILE A 174 -9.32 1.71 -2.73
N PHE A 175 -9.02 1.63 -1.45
CA PHE A 175 -10.01 1.53 -0.37
C PHE A 175 -9.70 2.51 0.75
N ASP A 176 -10.77 3.06 1.33
CA ASP A 176 -10.69 3.72 2.63
C ASP A 176 -10.60 2.66 3.74
N TYR A 177 -9.86 2.96 4.79
CA TYR A 177 -9.70 2.09 5.95
C TYR A 177 -11.05 1.66 6.55
N ASN A 178 -12.00 2.58 6.71
CA ASN A 178 -13.30 2.27 7.30
C ASN A 178 -14.14 1.43 6.36
N GLN A 179 -14.09 1.71 5.05
CA GLN A 179 -14.76 0.89 4.04
C GLN A 179 -14.33 -0.58 4.13
N PHE A 180 -13.01 -0.83 4.24
CA PHE A 180 -12.49 -2.19 4.35
C PHE A 180 -12.79 -2.81 5.73
N LEU A 181 -12.68 -2.02 6.80
CA LEU A 181 -12.98 -2.48 8.16
C LEU A 181 -14.44 -2.95 8.27
N ASP A 182 -15.37 -2.14 7.76
CA ASP A 182 -16.81 -2.37 7.88
C ASP A 182 -17.31 -3.45 6.89
N ASN A 183 -16.66 -3.61 5.72
CA ASN A 183 -17.16 -4.45 4.61
C ASN A 183 -16.10 -5.37 4.00
N SER A 184 -15.22 -5.97 4.83
CA SER A 184 -14.03 -6.69 4.37
C SER A 184 -14.30 -7.75 3.30
N LEU A 185 -15.35 -8.57 3.44
CA LEU A 185 -15.71 -9.61 2.47
C LEU A 185 -16.04 -9.04 1.08
N GLU A 186 -16.79 -7.95 1.01
CA GLU A 186 -17.16 -7.30 -0.26
C GLU A 186 -15.96 -6.59 -0.91
N CYS A 187 -15.06 -6.02 -0.09
CA CYS A 187 -13.78 -5.51 -0.55
C CYS A 187 -12.92 -6.65 -1.15
N LEU A 188 -12.88 -7.81 -0.51
CA LEU A 188 -12.17 -8.99 -1.02
C LEU A 188 -12.77 -9.53 -2.33
N LYS A 189 -14.10 -9.60 -2.43
CA LYS A 189 -14.79 -9.93 -3.70
C LYS A 189 -14.43 -8.94 -4.81
N THR A 190 -14.35 -7.65 -4.48
CA THR A 190 -13.93 -6.59 -5.41
C THR A 190 -12.50 -6.81 -5.88
N ILE A 191 -11.57 -7.12 -4.97
CA ILE A 191 -10.17 -7.48 -5.30
C ILE A 191 -10.15 -8.71 -6.22
N SER A 192 -10.87 -9.78 -5.85
CA SER A 192 -10.92 -11.02 -6.61
C SER A 192 -11.39 -10.80 -8.04
N LYS A 193 -12.47 -10.03 -8.21
CA LYS A 193 -13.03 -9.72 -9.53
C LYS A 193 -12.08 -8.86 -10.36
N ALA A 194 -11.50 -7.81 -9.77
CA ALA A 194 -10.64 -6.88 -10.50
C ALA A 194 -9.31 -7.50 -10.93
N PHE A 195 -8.74 -8.39 -10.12
CA PHE A 195 -7.44 -9.02 -10.39
C PHE A 195 -7.56 -10.43 -10.98
N ASN A 196 -8.80 -10.88 -11.24
CA ASN A 196 -9.12 -12.22 -11.74
C ASN A 196 -8.45 -13.31 -10.88
N LEU A 197 -8.74 -13.26 -9.58
CA LEU A 197 -8.27 -14.24 -8.59
C LEU A 197 -9.35 -15.28 -8.33
N LYS A 198 -8.92 -16.50 -8.04
CA LYS A 198 -9.80 -17.55 -7.52
C LYS A 198 -9.78 -17.49 -6.00
N ILE A 199 -10.96 -17.37 -5.40
CA ILE A 199 -11.11 -17.52 -3.95
C ILE A 199 -11.13 -19.01 -3.67
N ASN A 200 -10.11 -19.51 -2.98
CA ASN A 200 -9.95 -20.96 -2.74
C ASN A 200 -10.69 -21.43 -1.47
N LYS A 201 -11.66 -20.65 -0.98
CA LYS A 201 -12.40 -20.93 0.26
C LYS A 201 -13.90 -20.76 0.07
N ASN A 202 -14.66 -21.49 0.88
CA ASN A 202 -16.08 -21.24 1.03
C ASN A 202 -16.32 -19.84 1.61
N GLU A 203 -17.30 -19.11 1.09
CA GLU A 203 -17.59 -17.74 1.51
C GLU A 203 -17.92 -17.62 3.00
N ASN A 204 -18.67 -18.57 3.57
CA ASN A 204 -19.03 -18.55 5.00
C ASN A 204 -17.80 -18.78 5.89
N GLU A 205 -16.89 -19.66 5.46
CA GLU A 205 -15.63 -19.90 6.18
C GLU A 205 -14.73 -18.65 6.13
N LEU A 206 -14.59 -18.04 4.95
CA LEU A 206 -13.83 -16.81 4.78
C LEU A 206 -14.42 -15.68 5.64
N LYS A 207 -15.75 -15.51 5.64
CA LYS A 207 -16.44 -14.53 6.49
C LYS A 207 -16.13 -14.74 7.97
N LYS A 208 -16.18 -15.98 8.46
CA LYS A 208 -15.84 -16.33 9.85
C LYS A 208 -14.38 -16.04 10.18
N GLN A 209 -13.44 -16.35 9.29
CA GLN A 209 -12.02 -16.07 9.50
C GLN A 209 -11.74 -14.57 9.53
N LEU A 210 -12.42 -13.78 8.68
CA LEU A 210 -12.33 -12.33 8.68
C LEU A 210 -12.88 -11.72 9.97
N SER A 211 -14.05 -12.16 10.44
CA SER A 211 -14.64 -11.64 11.70
C SER A 211 -13.79 -11.98 12.93
N ASN A 212 -13.07 -13.09 12.92
CA ASN A 212 -12.16 -13.47 14.02
C ASN A 212 -10.87 -12.65 14.02
N PHE A 213 -10.43 -12.21 12.84
CA PHE A 213 -9.17 -11.49 12.68
C PHE A 213 -9.34 -9.97 12.82
N ILE A 214 -10.34 -9.41 12.11
CA ILE A 214 -10.63 -7.98 12.07
C ILE A 214 -11.33 -7.59 13.36
N ASP A 215 -10.70 -6.67 14.08
CA ASP A 215 -11.17 -6.22 15.38
C ASP A 215 -11.40 -4.70 15.34
N PRO A 216 -12.67 -4.26 15.22
CA PRO A 216 -13.02 -2.85 15.23
C PRO A 216 -12.56 -2.10 16.49
N SER A 217 -12.35 -2.78 17.63
CA SER A 217 -11.88 -2.14 18.86
C SER A 217 -10.43 -1.61 18.76
N LEU A 218 -9.67 -2.07 17.77
CA LEU A 218 -8.33 -1.55 17.45
C LEU A 218 -8.39 -0.21 16.69
N GLN A 219 -9.58 0.23 16.26
CA GLN A 219 -9.80 1.58 15.75
C GLN A 219 -10.08 2.53 16.91
N HIS A 220 -9.09 3.35 17.26
CA HIS A 220 -9.22 4.35 18.33
C HIS A 220 -9.64 5.74 17.86
N SER A 221 -9.76 5.94 16.54
CA SER A 221 -10.13 7.22 15.94
C SER A 221 -10.81 7.00 14.58
N ARG A 222 -11.89 7.76 14.34
CA ARG A 222 -12.70 7.77 13.11
C ARG A 222 -13.21 9.19 12.84
N VAL A 223 -12.36 10.04 12.27
CA VAL A 223 -12.71 11.43 11.92
C VAL A 223 -13.47 11.46 10.58
N SER A 224 -14.58 12.18 10.54
CA SER A 224 -15.37 12.39 9.31
C SER A 224 -14.63 13.26 8.29
N LEU A 225 -14.91 13.07 6.99
CA LEU A 225 -14.41 13.95 5.93
C LEU A 225 -14.75 15.43 6.17
N GLU A 226 -15.99 15.73 6.57
CA GLU A 226 -16.43 17.11 6.82
C GLU A 226 -15.57 17.80 7.89
N ARG A 227 -15.35 17.13 9.03
CA ARG A 227 -14.49 17.64 10.10
C ARG A 227 -13.06 17.88 9.64
N LEU A 228 -12.47 16.98 8.85
CA LEU A 228 -11.13 17.19 8.28
C LEU A 228 -11.08 18.44 7.40
N LEU A 229 -12.05 18.60 6.49
CA LEU A 229 -12.06 19.72 5.57
C LEU A 229 -12.21 21.08 6.27
N LYS A 230 -12.81 21.10 7.46
CA LYS A 230 -12.98 22.30 8.30
C LYS A 230 -11.84 22.51 9.31
N ASP A 231 -10.88 21.60 9.43
CA ASP A 231 -9.82 21.71 10.43
C ASP A 231 -8.78 22.78 10.03
N PRO A 232 -8.63 23.88 10.77
CA PRO A 232 -7.69 24.94 10.40
C PRO A 232 -6.23 24.53 10.59
N ASN A 233 -5.94 23.43 11.30
CA ASN A 233 -4.57 23.00 11.59
C ASN A 233 -4.00 22.05 10.53
N ILE A 234 -4.81 21.65 9.55
CA ILE A 234 -4.39 20.75 8.48
C ILE A 234 -4.24 21.54 7.18
N ASP A 235 -3.09 21.40 6.54
CA ASP A 235 -2.80 22.06 5.26
C ASP A 235 -3.80 21.67 4.17
N ASP A 236 -4.10 22.62 3.27
CA ASP A 236 -5.08 22.43 2.21
C ASP A 236 -4.70 21.33 1.22
N ASP A 237 -3.41 21.15 0.92
CA ASP A 237 -2.93 20.07 0.06
C ASP A 237 -3.23 18.68 0.65
N ILE A 238 -3.17 18.54 1.98
CA ILE A 238 -3.49 17.29 2.70
C ILE A 238 -4.99 17.03 2.65
N LYS A 239 -5.80 18.07 2.90
CA LYS A 239 -7.27 18.02 2.79
C LYS A 239 -7.70 17.65 1.39
N GLU A 240 -7.13 18.29 0.37
CA GLU A 240 -7.42 18.02 -1.03
C GLU A 240 -7.04 16.58 -1.38
N LEU A 241 -5.84 16.14 -1.01
CA LEU A 241 -5.40 14.77 -1.27
C LEU A 241 -6.34 13.74 -0.67
N TYR A 242 -6.74 13.88 0.61
CA TYR A 242 -7.67 12.92 1.22
C TYR A 242 -9.06 12.97 0.58
N ASN A 243 -9.56 14.16 0.24
CA ASN A 243 -10.86 14.31 -0.44
C ASN A 243 -10.86 13.60 -1.81
N LEU A 244 -9.77 13.74 -2.58
CA LEU A 244 -9.61 13.03 -3.85
C LEU A 244 -9.58 11.52 -3.65
N CYS A 245 -8.84 11.04 -2.65
CA CYS A 245 -8.79 9.62 -2.30
C CYS A 245 -10.17 9.10 -1.88
N TYR A 246 -10.89 9.85 -1.05
CA TYR A 246 -12.22 9.50 -0.59
C TYR A 246 -13.19 9.36 -1.78
N LYS A 247 -13.22 10.35 -2.69
CA LYS A 247 -14.02 10.26 -3.92
C LYS A 247 -13.63 9.06 -4.78
N ALA A 248 -12.32 8.78 -4.91
CA ALA A 248 -11.81 7.65 -5.67
C ALA A 248 -12.22 6.27 -5.08
N CYS A 249 -12.33 6.16 -3.76
CA CYS A 249 -12.83 4.95 -3.09
C CYS A 249 -14.31 4.67 -3.40
N HIS A 250 -15.09 5.72 -3.66
CA HIS A 250 -16.54 5.64 -3.89
C HIS A 250 -16.95 5.72 -5.37
N SER A 251 -16.03 6.06 -6.28
CA SER A 251 -16.28 6.09 -7.72
C SER A 251 -15.10 5.56 -8.53
N LYS A 252 -15.28 4.38 -9.12
CA LYS A 252 -14.30 3.75 -10.02
C LYS A 252 -14.06 4.57 -11.28
N GLU A 253 -15.08 5.27 -11.76
CA GLU A 253 -14.97 6.17 -12.91
C GLU A 253 -14.10 7.37 -12.55
N PHE A 254 -14.35 8.00 -11.40
CA PHE A 254 -13.54 9.12 -10.93
C PHE A 254 -12.07 8.71 -10.74
N PHE A 255 -11.80 7.56 -10.11
CA PHE A 255 -10.43 7.06 -9.91
C PHE A 255 -9.66 6.79 -11.22
N LYS A 256 -10.38 6.49 -12.30
CA LYS A 256 -9.82 6.27 -13.64
C LYS A 256 -9.76 7.56 -14.48
N SER A 257 -10.37 8.65 -14.03
CA SER A 257 -10.47 9.87 -14.81
C SER A 257 -9.15 10.62 -14.92
N ASP A 258 -9.02 11.40 -16.00
CA ASP A 258 -7.92 12.36 -16.16
C ASP A 258 -8.01 13.49 -15.12
N ILE A 259 -9.22 13.85 -14.68
CA ILE A 259 -9.44 14.84 -13.60
C ILE A 259 -8.71 14.41 -12.32
N PHE A 260 -8.93 13.16 -11.87
CA PHE A 260 -8.23 12.62 -10.71
C PHE A 260 -6.72 12.61 -10.94
N SER A 261 -6.28 12.08 -12.09
CA SER A 261 -4.86 11.96 -12.40
C SER A 261 -4.14 13.30 -12.44
N ASN A 262 -4.72 14.32 -13.07
CA ASN A 262 -4.13 15.65 -13.19
C ASN A 262 -4.02 16.34 -11.82
N LYS A 263 -5.01 16.19 -10.94
CA LYS A 263 -4.95 16.72 -9.59
C LYS A 263 -3.89 16.04 -8.73
N ILE A 264 -3.76 14.72 -8.82
CA ILE A 264 -2.67 13.99 -8.16
C ILE A 264 -1.32 14.44 -8.69
N ASP A 265 -1.20 14.69 -10.00
CA ASP A 265 0.05 15.17 -10.61
C ASP A 265 0.43 16.57 -10.11
N LEU A 266 -0.53 17.48 -9.93
CA LEU A 266 -0.29 18.82 -9.35
C LEU A 266 0.18 18.73 -7.89
N LEU A 267 -0.53 17.97 -7.04
CA LEU A 267 -0.15 17.79 -5.64
C LEU A 267 1.21 17.08 -5.50
N TYR A 268 1.49 16.12 -6.38
CA TYR A 268 2.78 15.43 -6.42
C TYR A 268 3.92 16.41 -6.73
N ARG A 269 3.78 17.23 -7.77
CA ARG A 269 4.78 18.25 -8.14
C ARG A 269 4.99 19.28 -7.04
N SER A 270 3.90 19.78 -6.44
CA SER A 270 3.93 20.69 -5.28
C SER A 270 4.74 20.09 -4.13
N PHE A 271 4.44 18.85 -3.74
CA PHE A 271 5.10 18.19 -2.61
C PHE A 271 6.60 17.92 -2.84
N PHE A 272 6.97 17.47 -4.05
CA PHE A 272 8.35 17.10 -4.38
C PHE A 272 9.18 18.25 -4.97
N ASN A 273 8.61 19.46 -5.07
CA ASN A 273 9.24 20.63 -5.73
C ASN A 273 9.69 20.34 -7.17
N GLU A 274 8.95 19.51 -7.90
CA GLU A 274 9.20 19.27 -9.33
C GLU A 274 8.61 20.46 -10.11
N LEU A 275 9.47 21.24 -10.79
CA LEU A 275 9.04 22.39 -11.59
C LEU A 275 7.98 21.98 -12.65
N THR A 276 6.97 22.83 -12.83
CA THR A 276 5.77 22.59 -13.67
C THR A 276 6.07 22.46 -15.15
#